data_AF-A0A9E4CV25-F1
#
_entry.id   AF-A0A9E4CV25-F1
#
_cell.length_a   1.000
_cell.length_b   1.000
_cell.length_c   1.000
_cell.angle_alpha   90.00
_cell.angle_beta   90.00
_cell.angle_gamma   90.00
#
_symmetry.space_group_name_H-M   'P 1'
#
loop_
_entity.id
_entity.type
_entity.pdbx_description
1 polymer ?
#
loop_
_entity_poly.entity_id
_entity_poly.type
_entity_poly.pdbx_seq_one_letter_code
_entity_poly.pdbx_strand_id
1 'polypeptide(L)'
;MLRASVAAERAGVPSVSLVSPGFERQALATGRGLGFDGMRLAVLDAHPDGLSADALVAGFLAHTLPQVVAGLTVEIPVDAATSSEPGALDVVASGTIDELHDLFCERGWSDGSPFVPPTRERVEAFIAATGHDPWRSLGVARPSGREITVWSVAVNGVMAGCRPEHLPVLLAVAEILAGDRYGVEHSGNTT
;
A
#
# COMPACT_ATOMS: atom_id res chain seq x y z
N MET A 1 1.13 5.33 14.91
CA MET A 1 2.51 5.12 15.41
C MET A 1 3.57 5.20 14.31
N LEU A 2 3.39 4.51 13.18
CA LEU A 2 4.43 4.38 12.15
C LEU A 2 4.92 5.72 11.55
N ARG A 3 4.05 6.73 11.41
CA ARG A 3 4.45 8.09 10.99
C ARG A 3 5.49 8.73 11.92
N ALA A 4 5.39 8.50 13.23
CA ALA A 4 6.33 9.04 14.21
C ALA A 4 7.68 8.32 14.12
N SER A 5 7.66 7.00 13.91
CA SER A 5 8.87 6.21 13.65
C SER A 5 9.58 6.67 12.37
N VAL A 6 8.86 6.82 11.25
CA VAL A 6 9.44 7.37 10.01
C VAL A 6 10.02 8.78 10.21
N ALA A 7 9.36 9.63 11.00
CA ALA A 7 9.88 10.96 11.30
C ALA A 7 11.20 10.90 12.11
N ALA A 8 11.30 10.00 13.09
CA ALA A 8 12.52 9.78 13.86
C ALA A 8 13.67 9.29 12.96
N GLU A 9 13.42 8.29 12.10
CA GLU A 9 14.42 7.76 11.17
C GLU A 9 14.94 8.83 10.21
N ARG A 10 14.03 9.67 9.68
CA ARG A 10 14.40 10.80 8.81
C ARG A 10 15.22 11.87 9.52
N ALA A 11 15.06 12.00 10.84
CA ALA A 11 15.89 12.87 11.68
C ALA A 11 17.24 12.22 12.05
N GLY A 12 17.55 11.02 11.53
CA GLY A 12 18.76 10.28 11.85
C GLY A 12 18.72 9.59 13.22
N VAL A 13 17.54 9.47 13.83
CA VAL A 13 17.34 8.81 15.12
C VAL A 13 16.71 7.43 14.88
N PRO A 14 17.41 6.33 15.18
CA PRO A 14 16.85 4.99 15.03
C PRO A 14 15.57 4.81 15.84
N SER A 15 14.60 4.11 15.25
CA SER A 15 13.32 3.81 15.86
C SER A 15 12.94 2.34 15.63
N VAL A 16 12.10 1.80 16.52
CA VAL A 16 11.47 0.48 16.36
C VAL A 16 9.99 0.62 16.70
N SER A 17 9.12 0.10 15.83
CA SER A 17 7.68 0.06 16.06
C SER A 17 7.26 -1.28 16.67
N LEU A 18 6.52 -1.24 17.78
CA LEU A 18 5.84 -2.42 18.31
C LEU A 18 4.62 -2.74 17.44
N VAL A 19 4.49 -4.01 17.05
CA VAL A 19 3.42 -4.47 16.14
C VAL A 19 2.78 -5.75 16.69
N SER A 20 1.44 -5.82 16.64
CA SER A 20 0.72 -7.06 16.96
C SER A 20 0.91 -8.10 15.85
N PRO A 21 0.90 -9.41 16.15
CA PRO A 21 0.97 -10.44 15.12
C PRO A 21 -0.07 -10.25 14.01
N GLY A 22 0.32 -10.48 12.77
CA GLY A 22 -0.54 -10.35 11.58
C GLY A 22 -0.55 -8.94 10.96
N PHE A 23 -0.03 -7.93 11.67
CA PHE A 23 0.02 -6.54 11.18
C PHE A 23 1.38 -6.13 10.61
N GLU A 24 2.36 -7.05 10.55
CA GLU A 24 3.72 -6.77 10.07
C GLU A 24 3.70 -6.26 8.63
N ARG A 25 2.96 -6.96 7.75
CA ARG A 25 2.85 -6.57 6.34
C ARG A 25 2.22 -5.19 6.18
N GLN A 26 1.19 -4.88 6.97
CA GLN A 26 0.55 -3.57 6.97
C GLN A 26 1.49 -2.49 7.50
N ALA A 27 2.27 -2.79 8.53
CA ALA A 27 3.23 -1.85 9.09
C ALA A 27 4.35 -1.51 8.10
N LEU A 28 4.91 -2.52 7.43
CA LEU A 28 5.88 -2.33 6.35
C LEU A 28 5.27 -1.58 5.17
N ALA A 29 4.05 -1.95 4.74
CA ALA A 29 3.37 -1.26 3.64
C ALA A 29 3.10 0.22 3.96
N THR A 30 2.75 0.54 5.21
CA THR A 30 2.59 1.94 5.65
C THR A 30 3.93 2.68 5.60
N GLY A 31 5.04 2.04 6.00
CA GLY A 31 6.38 2.62 5.87
C GLY A 31 6.72 2.94 4.41
N ARG A 32 6.52 1.97 3.51
CA ARG A 32 6.70 2.17 2.05
C ARG A 32 5.82 3.29 1.52
N GLY A 33 4.57 3.35 1.97
CA GLY A 33 3.65 4.44 1.62
C GLY A 33 3.99 5.79 2.25
N LEU A 34 4.97 5.85 3.14
CA LEU A 34 5.56 7.10 3.59
C LEU A 34 6.90 7.38 2.88
N GLY A 35 7.33 6.53 1.95
CA GLY A 35 8.63 6.57 1.28
C GLY A 35 9.77 6.15 2.21
N PHE A 36 9.53 5.16 3.08
CA PHE A 36 10.53 4.63 4.00
C PHE A 36 10.42 3.10 4.14
N ASP A 37 11.32 2.39 3.45
CA ASP A 37 11.27 0.92 3.35
C ASP A 37 12.03 0.23 4.49
N GLY A 38 12.88 0.96 5.22
CA GLY A 38 13.71 0.46 6.32
C GLY A 38 13.01 0.36 7.68
N MET A 39 11.69 0.18 7.71
CA MET A 39 10.94 0.13 8.97
C MET A 39 11.39 -1.03 9.85
N ARG A 40 11.86 -0.72 11.06
CA ARG A 40 12.22 -1.72 12.07
C ARG A 40 11.01 -2.04 12.93
N LEU A 41 10.64 -3.31 12.99
CA LEU A 41 9.47 -3.79 13.74
C LEU A 41 9.91 -4.74 14.85
N ALA A 42 9.23 -4.68 15.99
CA ALA A 42 9.31 -5.68 17.04
C ALA A 42 7.91 -6.23 17.29
N VAL A 43 7.74 -7.53 17.06
CA VAL A 43 6.42 -8.17 17.04
C VAL A 43 6.13 -8.76 18.42
N LEU A 44 4.91 -8.52 18.90
CA LEU A 44 4.38 -9.11 20.14
C LEU A 44 4.05 -10.60 19.91
N ASP A 45 4.01 -11.39 20.98
CA ASP A 45 3.67 -12.82 20.87
C ASP A 45 2.19 -13.06 20.50
N ALA A 46 1.30 -12.18 20.96
CA ALA A 46 -0.12 -12.23 20.71
C ALA A 46 -0.71 -10.81 20.71
N HIS A 47 -1.98 -10.69 20.33
CA HIS A 47 -2.71 -9.44 20.48
C HIS A 47 -2.81 -9.08 21.99
N PRO A 48 -2.51 -7.84 22.42
CA PRO A 48 -2.57 -7.44 23.83
C PRO A 48 -3.88 -7.77 24.52
N ASP A 49 -5.01 -7.55 23.84
CA ASP A 49 -6.36 -7.83 24.36
C ASP A 49 -6.63 -9.32 24.61
N GLY A 50 -5.80 -10.22 24.06
CA GLY A 50 -5.88 -11.66 24.27
C GLY A 50 -5.06 -12.17 25.45
N LEU A 51 -4.33 -11.30 26.16
CA LEU A 51 -3.40 -11.68 27.22
C LEU A 51 -3.77 -11.01 28.55
N SER A 52 -3.47 -11.68 29.66
CA SER A 52 -3.39 -10.98 30.95
C SER A 52 -2.20 -10.02 30.94
N ALA A 53 -2.24 -9.00 31.81
CA ALA A 53 -1.14 -8.05 31.94
C ALA A 53 0.20 -8.75 32.23
N ASP A 54 0.20 -9.75 33.13
CA ASP A 54 1.41 -10.50 33.48
C ASP A 54 1.94 -11.33 32.30
N ALA A 55 1.05 -11.99 31.54
CA ALA A 55 1.44 -12.76 30.38
C ALA A 55 2.00 -11.86 29.26
N LEU A 56 1.39 -10.69 29.05
CA LEU A 56 1.88 -9.69 28.10
C LEU A 56 3.27 -9.19 28.48
N VAL A 57 3.50 -8.82 29.74
CA VAL A 57 4.80 -8.34 30.21
C VAL A 57 5.86 -9.44 30.11
N ALA A 58 5.53 -10.66 30.51
CA ALA A 58 6.45 -11.80 30.42
C ALA A 58 6.88 -12.08 28.98
N GLY A 59 5.92 -12.16 28.04
CA GLY A 59 6.18 -12.35 26.62
C GLY A 59 6.97 -11.18 26.01
N PHE A 60 6.60 -9.95 26.35
CA PHE A 60 7.32 -8.75 25.90
C PHE A 60 8.79 -8.81 26.32
N LEU A 61 9.08 -9.07 27.59
CA LEU A 61 10.46 -9.13 28.09
C LEU A 61 11.24 -10.30 27.47
N ALA A 62 10.60 -11.43 27.24
CA ALA A 62 11.24 -12.63 26.72
C ALA A 62 11.53 -12.55 25.22
N HIS A 63 10.60 -12.03 24.42
CA HIS A 63 10.65 -12.17 22.96
C HIS A 63 10.64 -10.83 22.20
N THR A 64 9.89 -9.83 22.66
CA THR A 64 9.76 -8.55 21.95
C THR A 64 10.90 -7.57 22.28
N LEU A 65 11.30 -7.48 23.56
CA LEU A 65 12.36 -6.58 24.00
C LEU A 65 13.72 -6.88 23.33
N PRO A 66 14.14 -8.15 23.15
CA PRO A 66 15.35 -8.45 22.37
C PRO A 66 15.28 -7.92 20.93
N GLN A 67 14.11 -7.96 20.28
CA GLN A 67 13.92 -7.40 18.94
C GLN A 67 14.06 -5.87 18.95
N VAL A 68 13.51 -5.19 19.96
CA VAL A 68 13.65 -3.74 20.15
C VAL A 68 15.12 -3.37 20.31
N VAL A 69 15.85 -4.07 21.18
CA VAL A 69 17.29 -3.83 21.39
C VAL A 69 18.03 -4.03 20.08
N ALA A 70 17.84 -5.17 19.40
CA ALA A 70 18.50 -5.45 18.14
C ALA A 70 18.22 -4.38 17.07
N GLY A 71 16.96 -3.94 16.93
CA GLY A 71 16.60 -2.90 15.98
C GLY A 71 17.19 -1.52 16.28
N LEU A 72 17.47 -1.21 17.55
CA LEU A 72 18.07 0.07 17.94
C LEU A 72 19.61 0.05 17.96
N THR A 73 20.24 -1.11 18.12
CA THR A 73 21.69 -1.21 18.34
C THR A 73 22.48 -1.80 17.17
N VAL A 74 21.84 -2.52 16.26
CA VAL A 74 22.51 -3.10 15.09
C VAL A 74 22.41 -2.14 13.92
N GLU A 75 23.56 -1.82 13.29
CA GLU A 75 23.56 -1.19 11.97
C GLU A 75 22.97 -2.17 10.96
N ILE A 76 21.66 -2.03 10.72
CA ILE A 76 20.99 -2.69 9.61
C ILE A 76 21.24 -1.80 8.40
N PRO A 77 21.90 -2.28 7.34
CA PRO A 77 22.00 -1.55 6.09
C PRO A 77 20.58 -1.15 5.70
N VAL A 78 20.34 0.15 5.53
CA VAL A 78 19.14 0.61 4.82
C VAL A 78 19.37 0.16 3.39
N ASP A 79 19.03 -1.10 3.11
CA ASP A 79 19.05 -1.58 1.75
C ASP A 79 18.09 -0.65 1.02
N ALA A 80 18.63 0.11 0.08
CA ALA A 80 17.84 0.92 -0.83
C ALA A 80 17.10 -0.10 -1.69
N ALA A 81 16.02 -0.66 -1.12
CA ALA A 81 15.31 -1.75 -1.70
C ALA A 81 14.80 -1.25 -3.05
N THR A 82 15.45 -1.75 -4.11
CA THR A 82 14.89 -1.71 -5.45
C THR A 82 13.54 -2.39 -5.33
N SER A 83 12.47 -1.60 -5.41
CA SER A 83 11.11 -2.11 -5.35
C SER A 83 10.99 -3.30 -6.29
N SER A 84 10.56 -4.45 -5.76
CA SER A 84 10.23 -5.63 -6.57
C SER A 84 8.88 -5.46 -7.29
N GLU A 85 8.27 -4.27 -7.19
CA GLU A 85 6.99 -3.98 -7.81
C GLU A 85 7.16 -3.74 -9.30
N PRO A 86 6.30 -4.34 -10.14
CA PRO A 86 6.28 -4.07 -11.56
C PRO A 86 6.08 -2.58 -11.86
N GLY A 87 6.72 -2.10 -12.92
CA GLY A 87 6.47 -0.77 -13.46
C GLY A 87 5.04 -0.63 -13.98
N ALA A 88 4.57 0.62 -14.11
CA ALA A 88 3.19 0.94 -14.53
C ALA A 88 2.78 0.36 -15.89
N LEU A 89 3.75 -0.07 -16.68
CA LEU A 89 3.64 -0.53 -18.06
C LEU A 89 4.02 -2.00 -18.24
N ASP A 90 4.44 -2.67 -17.17
CA ASP A 90 4.89 -4.04 -17.19
C ASP A 90 3.68 -4.99 -17.23
N VAL A 91 3.79 -6.04 -18.04
CA VAL A 91 2.78 -7.10 -18.10
C VAL A 91 3.11 -8.13 -17.02
N VAL A 92 2.30 -8.15 -15.97
CA VAL A 92 2.52 -9.01 -14.79
C VAL A 92 1.98 -10.44 -14.95
N ALA A 93 1.04 -10.62 -15.88
CA ALA A 93 0.39 -11.89 -16.19
C ALA A 93 -0.30 -11.85 -17.56
N SER A 94 -0.55 -13.01 -18.15
CA SER A 94 -1.33 -13.17 -19.38
C SER A 94 -2.02 -14.54 -19.35
N GLY A 95 -3.26 -14.61 -19.82
CA GLY A 95 -4.08 -15.82 -19.77
C GLY A 95 -5.54 -15.52 -20.10
N THR A 96 -6.39 -16.51 -19.87
CA THR A 96 -7.85 -16.36 -19.90
C THR A 96 -8.34 -15.49 -18.74
N ILE A 97 -9.60 -15.02 -18.82
CA ILE A 97 -10.19 -14.21 -17.74
C ILE A 97 -10.21 -15.01 -16.42
N ASP A 98 -10.53 -16.30 -16.48
CA ASP A 98 -10.61 -17.18 -15.31
C ASP A 98 -9.22 -17.38 -14.69
N GLU A 99 -8.20 -17.70 -15.49
CA GLU A 99 -6.81 -17.85 -15.01
C GLU A 99 -6.26 -16.57 -14.38
N LEU A 100 -6.59 -15.40 -14.96
CA LEU A 100 -6.17 -14.11 -14.42
C LEU A 100 -6.94 -13.77 -13.14
N HIS A 101 -8.22 -14.11 -13.07
CA HIS A 101 -9.02 -13.91 -11.87
C HIS A 101 -8.47 -14.73 -10.70
N ASP A 102 -8.24 -16.02 -10.91
CA ASP A 102 -7.66 -16.92 -9.89
C ASP A 102 -6.30 -16.40 -9.41
N LEU A 103 -5.42 -16.00 -10.34
CA LEU A 103 -4.12 -15.44 -10.00
C LEU A 103 -4.23 -14.15 -9.15
N PHE A 104 -5.16 -13.25 -9.49
CA PHE A 104 -5.36 -12.01 -8.75
C PHE A 104 -5.90 -12.28 -7.34
N CYS A 105 -6.79 -13.26 -7.19
CA CYS A 105 -7.30 -13.71 -5.90
C CYS A 105 -6.19 -14.36 -5.05
N GLU A 106 -5.41 -15.28 -5.62
CA GLU A 106 -4.29 -15.94 -4.94
C GLU A 106 -3.23 -14.94 -4.44
N ARG A 107 -3.00 -13.85 -5.20
CA ARG A 107 -2.04 -12.80 -4.83
C ARG A 107 -2.64 -11.70 -3.95
N GLY A 108 -3.94 -11.73 -3.67
CA GLY A 108 -4.63 -10.67 -2.94
C GLY A 108 -4.65 -9.32 -3.68
N TRP A 109 -4.64 -9.34 -5.00
CA TRP A 109 -4.73 -8.16 -5.88
C TRP A 109 -6.17 -7.82 -6.26
N SER A 110 -7.12 -8.72 -5.99
CA SER A 110 -8.56 -8.54 -6.16
C SER A 110 -9.29 -8.81 -4.85
N ASP A 111 -10.47 -8.23 -4.70
CA ASP A 111 -11.42 -8.51 -3.63
C ASP A 111 -12.31 -9.74 -3.92
N GLY A 112 -12.06 -10.42 -5.05
CA GLY A 112 -12.84 -11.57 -5.51
C GLY A 112 -13.94 -11.22 -6.50
N SER A 113 -14.14 -9.93 -6.82
CA SER A 113 -15.09 -9.53 -7.86
C SER A 113 -14.54 -9.85 -9.27
N PRO A 114 -15.42 -10.21 -10.22
CA PRO A 114 -15.05 -10.27 -11.63
C PRO A 114 -14.57 -8.90 -12.14
N PHE A 115 -13.53 -8.88 -12.97
CA PHE A 115 -13.00 -7.66 -13.56
C PHE A 115 -12.61 -7.86 -15.02
N VAL A 116 -12.52 -6.77 -15.78
CA VAL A 116 -12.00 -6.79 -17.15
C VAL A 116 -10.48 -6.63 -17.11
N PRO A 117 -9.68 -7.56 -17.65
CA PRO A 117 -8.23 -7.40 -17.66
C PRO A 117 -7.80 -6.09 -18.36
N PRO A 118 -7.04 -5.21 -17.67
CA PRO A 118 -6.69 -3.90 -18.19
C PRO A 118 -5.48 -3.98 -19.12
N THR A 119 -5.67 -4.53 -20.32
CA THR A 119 -4.61 -4.54 -21.33
C THR A 119 -4.23 -3.12 -21.72
N ARG A 120 -2.97 -2.92 -22.14
CA ARG A 120 -2.46 -1.61 -22.56
C ARG A 120 -3.39 -0.95 -23.58
N GLU A 121 -3.83 -1.71 -24.57
CA GLU A 121 -4.69 -1.21 -25.66
C GLU A 121 -6.05 -0.73 -25.15
N ARG A 122 -6.63 -1.43 -24.15
CA ARG A 122 -7.89 -1.02 -23.54
C ARG A 122 -7.73 0.27 -22.75
N VAL A 123 -6.65 0.40 -21.98
CA VAL A 123 -6.36 1.59 -21.18
C VAL A 123 -6.08 2.80 -22.08
N GLU A 124 -5.27 2.63 -23.11
CA GLU A 124 -4.98 3.67 -24.10
C GLU A 124 -6.26 4.13 -24.83
N ALA A 125 -7.11 3.20 -25.26
CA ALA A 125 -8.41 3.53 -25.87
C ALA A 125 -9.35 4.25 -24.88
N PHE A 126 -9.34 3.85 -23.61
CA PHE A 126 -10.13 4.48 -22.56
C PHE A 126 -9.76 5.95 -22.33
N ILE A 127 -8.45 6.25 -22.33
CA ILE A 127 -7.93 7.61 -22.17
C ILE A 127 -8.15 8.45 -23.44
N ALA A 128 -7.91 7.87 -24.62
CA ALA A 128 -7.99 8.55 -25.90
C ALA A 128 -9.36 9.21 -26.16
N ALA A 129 -10.44 8.66 -25.60
CA ALA A 129 -11.78 9.23 -25.71
C ALA A 129 -11.94 10.64 -25.11
N THR A 130 -11.07 11.02 -24.18
CA THR A 130 -11.11 12.32 -23.47
C THR A 130 -9.89 13.20 -23.75
N GLY A 131 -8.81 12.62 -24.29
CA GLY A 131 -7.59 13.35 -24.63
C GLY A 131 -6.76 13.83 -23.44
N HIS A 132 -6.97 13.26 -22.24
CA HIS A 132 -6.15 13.57 -21.07
C HIS A 132 -4.72 13.02 -21.22
N ASP A 133 -3.75 13.75 -20.68
CA ASP A 133 -2.37 13.26 -20.54
C ASP A 133 -2.34 12.09 -19.54
N PRO A 134 -1.94 10.87 -19.95
CA PRO A 134 -1.92 9.69 -19.08
C PRO A 134 -1.01 9.87 -17.85
N TRP A 135 0.02 10.71 -17.94
CA TRP A 135 1.00 10.89 -16.86
C TRP A 135 0.73 12.11 -15.99
N ARG A 136 -0.36 12.85 -16.24
CA ARG A 136 -0.81 13.92 -15.35
C ARG A 136 -1.06 13.35 -13.96
N SER A 137 -0.33 13.88 -12.99
CA SER A 137 -0.54 13.62 -11.57
C SER A 137 -1.81 14.31 -11.06
N LEU A 138 -2.61 13.59 -10.30
CA LEU A 138 -3.82 14.06 -9.61
C LEU A 138 -3.57 14.26 -8.10
N GLY A 139 -2.37 13.89 -7.61
CA GLY A 139 -1.98 13.94 -6.22
C GLY A 139 -1.43 12.61 -5.71
N VAL A 140 -1.34 12.47 -4.39
CA VAL A 140 -0.77 11.28 -3.73
C VAL A 140 -1.84 10.61 -2.87
N ALA A 141 -2.05 9.31 -3.09
CA ALA A 141 -2.90 8.48 -2.26
C ALA A 141 -2.27 8.34 -0.86
N ARG A 142 -2.73 9.14 0.11
CA ARG A 142 -2.17 9.20 1.47
C ARG A 142 -2.01 7.86 2.19
N PRO A 143 -2.91 6.85 2.04
CA PRO A 143 -2.74 5.57 2.70
C PRO A 143 -1.57 4.74 2.14
N SER A 144 -1.31 4.84 0.84
CA SER A 144 -0.30 4.04 0.14
C SER A 144 0.94 4.82 -0.29
N GLY A 145 0.95 6.15 -0.16
CA GLY A 145 2.03 7.02 -0.61
C GLY A 145 2.21 7.13 -2.12
N ARG A 146 1.34 6.47 -2.89
CA ARG A 146 1.52 6.35 -4.34
C ARG A 146 0.95 7.56 -5.06
N GLU A 147 1.66 7.96 -6.11
CA GLU A 147 1.15 8.94 -7.04
C GLU A 147 -0.09 8.38 -7.75
N ILE A 148 -1.14 9.20 -7.83
CA ILE A 148 -2.34 8.92 -8.60
C ILE A 148 -2.21 9.65 -9.92
N THR A 149 -2.05 8.90 -11.01
CA THR A 149 -2.01 9.43 -12.38
C THR A 149 -3.30 9.14 -13.12
N VAL A 150 -3.57 9.87 -14.22
CA VAL A 150 -4.64 9.54 -15.16
C VAL A 150 -4.56 8.08 -15.62
N TRP A 151 -3.36 7.56 -15.90
CA TRP A 151 -3.12 6.16 -16.25
C TRP A 151 -3.62 5.21 -15.16
N SER A 152 -3.22 5.43 -13.91
CA SER A 152 -3.65 4.58 -12.78
C SER A 152 -5.17 4.57 -12.58
N VAL A 153 -5.83 5.72 -12.77
CA VAL A 153 -7.29 5.83 -12.68
C VAL A 153 -7.96 5.11 -13.86
N ALA A 154 -7.42 5.22 -15.07
CA ALA A 154 -7.93 4.54 -16.25
C ALA A 154 -7.77 3.01 -16.16
N VAL A 155 -6.66 2.51 -15.61
CA VAL A 155 -6.48 1.07 -15.31
C VAL A 155 -7.62 0.57 -14.41
N ASN A 156 -7.90 1.26 -13.30
CA ASN A 156 -8.99 0.90 -12.39
C ASN A 156 -10.36 1.01 -13.07
N GLY A 157 -10.58 2.04 -13.87
CA GLY A 157 -11.83 2.23 -14.64
C GLY A 157 -12.07 1.10 -15.65
N VAL A 158 -11.03 0.68 -16.38
CA VAL A 158 -11.10 -0.48 -17.28
C VAL A 158 -11.40 -1.75 -16.49
N MET A 159 -10.69 -2.01 -15.39
CA MET A 159 -10.94 -3.18 -14.53
C MET A 159 -12.38 -3.24 -14.06
N ALA A 160 -12.95 -2.11 -13.65
CA ALA A 160 -14.34 -1.98 -13.22
C ALA A 160 -15.37 -2.06 -14.37
N GLY A 161 -14.93 -2.15 -15.64
CA GLY A 161 -15.82 -2.19 -16.79
C GLY A 161 -16.51 -0.84 -17.09
N CYS A 162 -15.92 0.28 -16.65
CA CYS A 162 -16.44 1.61 -16.96
C CYS A 162 -16.42 1.87 -18.47
N ARG A 163 -17.23 2.83 -18.91
CA ARG A 163 -17.17 3.36 -20.28
C ARG A 163 -16.19 4.55 -20.33
N PRO A 164 -15.51 4.80 -21.47
CA PRO A 164 -14.54 5.91 -21.57
C PRO A 164 -15.13 7.29 -21.21
N GLU A 165 -16.41 7.51 -21.49
CA GLU A 165 -17.17 8.72 -21.11
C GLU A 165 -17.26 8.96 -19.58
N HIS A 166 -16.96 7.95 -18.76
CA HIS A 166 -16.95 8.06 -17.29
C HIS A 166 -15.61 8.60 -16.76
N LEU A 167 -14.54 8.59 -17.55
CA LEU A 167 -13.20 8.98 -17.11
C LEU A 167 -13.16 10.38 -16.44
N PRO A 168 -13.82 11.44 -16.96
CA PRO A 168 -13.79 12.75 -16.31
C PRO A 168 -14.34 12.74 -14.87
N VAL A 169 -15.35 11.91 -14.61
CA VAL A 169 -15.93 11.73 -13.27
C VAL A 169 -14.95 10.97 -12.38
N LEU A 170 -14.32 9.91 -12.89
CA LEU A 170 -13.30 9.15 -12.16
C LEU A 170 -12.11 10.02 -11.76
N LEU A 171 -11.65 10.90 -12.66
CA LEU A 171 -10.58 11.86 -12.39
C LEU A 171 -10.99 12.86 -11.29
N ALA A 172 -12.20 13.40 -11.36
CA ALA A 172 -12.69 14.31 -10.33
C ALA A 172 -12.78 13.63 -8.94
N VAL A 173 -13.25 12.38 -8.89
CA VAL A 173 -13.26 11.59 -7.64
C VAL A 173 -11.84 11.36 -7.13
N ALA A 174 -10.91 10.98 -8.01
CA ALA A 174 -9.52 10.77 -7.64
C ALA A 174 -8.86 12.04 -7.07
N GLU A 175 -9.10 13.21 -7.68
CA GLU A 175 -8.63 14.50 -7.19
C GLU A 175 -9.21 14.84 -5.80
N ILE A 176 -10.49 14.55 -5.55
CA ILE A 176 -11.12 14.73 -4.23
C ILE A 176 -10.47 13.82 -3.19
N LEU A 177 -10.28 12.54 -3.51
CA LEU A 177 -9.68 11.55 -2.60
C LEU A 177 -8.21 11.88 -2.29
N ALA A 178 -7.48 12.46 -3.25
CA ALA A 178 -6.11 12.92 -3.06
C ALA A 178 -6.01 14.22 -2.24
N GLY A 179 -7.09 14.99 -2.15
CA GLY A 179 -7.11 16.28 -1.48
C GLY A 179 -7.12 16.17 0.05
N ASP A 180 -6.29 16.99 0.71
CA ASP A 180 -6.18 17.05 2.18
C ASP A 180 -7.53 17.33 2.88
N ARG A 181 -8.48 17.98 2.19
CA ARG A 181 -9.81 18.32 2.74
C ARG A 181 -10.71 17.10 2.92
N TYR A 182 -10.57 16.08 2.07
CA TYR A 182 -11.35 14.85 2.21
C TYR A 182 -10.79 13.98 3.34
N GLY A 183 -9.46 13.91 3.45
CA GLY A 183 -8.77 13.18 4.50
C GLY A 183 -9.00 11.67 4.41
N VAL A 184 -8.70 11.07 3.25
CA VAL A 184 -8.91 9.64 2.98
C VAL A 184 -8.20 8.73 4.00
N GLU A 185 -7.12 9.19 4.61
CA GLU A 185 -6.43 8.48 5.70
C GLU A 185 -7.28 8.34 6.98
N HIS A 186 -8.41 9.03 7.07
CA HIS A 186 -9.37 8.96 8.17
C HIS A 186 -10.66 8.23 7.80
N SER A 187 -10.83 7.81 6.54
CA SER A 187 -12.11 7.25 6.07
C SER A 187 -12.40 5.83 6.59
N GLY A 188 -11.52 5.25 7.41
CA GLY A 188 -11.77 4.01 8.14
C GLY A 188 -12.17 2.84 7.24
N ASN A 189 -11.47 2.63 6.12
CA ASN A 189 -11.70 1.44 5.31
C ASN A 189 -11.00 0.24 5.95
N THR A 190 -11.79 -0.61 6.61
CA THR A 190 -11.37 -1.96 6.98
C THR A 190 -11.42 -2.81 5.70
N THR A 191 -10.33 -2.85 4.94
CA THR A 191 -10.08 -3.88 3.91
C THR A 191 -9.11 -4.90 4.46
#